data_AF-A0A662P6X1-F1
#
_entry.id   AF-A0A662P6X1-F1
#
_cell.length_a   1.000
_cell.length_b   1.000
_cell.length_c   1.000
_cell.angle_alpha   90.00
_cell.angle_beta   90.00
_cell.angle_gamma   90.00
#
_symmetry.space_group_name_H-M   'P 1'
#
loop_
_entity.id
_entity.type
_entity.pdbx_description
1 polymer ?
#
loop_
_entity_poly.entity_id
_entity_poly.type
_entity_poly.pdbx_seq_one_letter_code
_entity_poly.pdbx_strand_id
1 'polypeptide(L)'
;MKVVVKIVAYDKDTGGEEDGVTKEFTTLKEALDYVFDDLEGEVVELYKDSFGRYVFRPKNYDEYYDIEYIVEISRNCQIEL
;
A
#
# COMPACT_ATOMS: atom_id res chain seq x y z
N MET A 1 -14.71 8.08 8.67
CA MET A 1 -13.29 8.00 8.26
C MET A 1 -13.14 6.69 7.53
N LYS A 2 -12.59 6.70 6.32
CA LYS A 2 -12.24 5.47 5.60
C LYS A 2 -10.74 5.48 5.34
N VAL A 3 -10.09 4.34 5.52
CA VAL A 3 -8.68 4.14 5.21
C VAL A 3 -8.60 3.10 4.10
N VAL A 4 -7.90 3.42 3.03
CA VAL A 4 -7.75 2.55 1.88
C VAL A 4 -6.31 2.05 1.86
N VAL A 5 -6.12 0.75 1.77
CA VAL A 5 -4.83 0.13 1.48
C VAL A 5 -4.85 -0.29 0.02
N LYS A 6 -3.94 0.25 -0.78
CA LYS A 6 -3.67 -0.18 -2.15
C LYS A 6 -2.37 -0.96 -2.15
N ILE A 7 -2.39 -2.17 -2.67
CA ILE A 7 -1.19 -2.96 -2.91
C ILE A 7 -0.84 -2.75 -4.38
N VAL A 8 0.34 -2.23 -4.67
CA VAL A 8 0.83 -1.97 -6.03
C VAL A 8 2.03 -2.86 -6.28
N ALA A 9 2.04 -3.56 -7.40
CA ALA A 9 3.21 -4.29 -7.87
C ALA A 9 3.81 -3.55 -9.05
N TYR A 10 5.09 -3.22 -8.94
CA TYR A 10 5.88 -2.61 -10.01
C TYR A 10 6.72 -3.69 -10.67
N ASP A 11 6.42 -3.97 -11.94
CA ASP A 11 7.28 -4.79 -12.78
C ASP A 11 8.50 -3.96 -13.19
N LYS A 12 9.70 -4.39 -12.76
CA LYS A 12 10.96 -3.71 -13.05
C LYS A 12 11.37 -3.82 -14.51
N ASP A 13 10.95 -4.88 -15.21
CA ASP A 13 11.33 -5.16 -16.60
C ASP A 13 10.47 -4.37 -17.58
N THR A 14 9.19 -4.19 -17.27
CA THR A 14 8.26 -3.45 -18.13
C THR A 14 8.10 -1.99 -17.72
N GLY A 15 8.50 -1.62 -16.50
CA GLY A 15 8.23 -0.30 -15.91
C GLY A 15 6.75 -0.04 -15.70
N GLY A 16 5.92 -1.09 -15.76
CA GLY A 16 4.48 -1.03 -15.61
C GLY A 16 4.07 -1.09 -14.14
N GLU A 17 3.13 -0.21 -13.77
CA GLU A 17 2.33 -0.36 -12.57
C GLU A 17 1.23 -1.38 -12.85
N GLU A 18 1.25 -2.51 -12.17
CA GLU A 18 0.04 -3.32 -12.04
C GLU A 18 -0.74 -2.82 -10.83
N ASP A 19 -1.88 -2.19 -11.08
CA ASP A 19 -2.87 -1.85 -10.05
C ASP A 19 -3.28 -3.14 -9.33
N GLY A 20 -2.72 -3.37 -8.15
CA GLY A 20 -3.00 -4.55 -7.36
C GLY A 20 -4.27 -4.39 -6.52
N VAL A 21 -4.34 -5.15 -5.43
CA VAL A 21 -5.56 -5.28 -4.62
C VAL A 21 -5.80 -3.99 -3.81
N THR A 22 -7.01 -3.45 -3.89
CA THR A 22 -7.48 -2.36 -3.03
C THR A 22 -8.39 -2.89 -1.92
N LYS A 23 -8.12 -2.54 -0.66
CA LYS A 23 -8.96 -2.88 0.50
C LYS A 23 -9.34 -1.64 1.31
N GLU A 24 -10.58 -1.60 1.77
CA GLU A 24 -11.12 -0.52 2.60
C GLU A 24 -11.23 -0.96 4.07
N PHE A 25 -10.85 -0.05 4.97
CA PHE A 25 -10.90 -0.21 6.42
C PHE A 25 -11.57 1.00 7.07
N THR A 26 -12.11 0.80 8.28
CA THR A 26 -12.81 1.86 9.01
C THR A 26 -11.88 2.66 9.91
N THR A 27 -10.74 2.08 10.28
CA THR A 27 -9.72 2.71 11.10
C THR A 27 -8.32 2.56 10.50
N LEU A 28 -7.43 3.49 10.86
CA LEU A 28 -6.02 3.39 10.49
C LEU A 28 -5.36 2.16 11.14
N LYS A 29 -5.78 1.80 12.35
CA LYS A 29 -5.24 0.63 13.05
C LYS A 29 -5.51 -0.65 12.24
N GLU A 30 -6.74 -0.89 11.81
CA GLU A 30 -7.10 -2.07 11.01
C GLU A 30 -6.32 -2.14 9.69
N ALA A 31 -6.16 -1.00 9.01
CA ALA A 31 -5.37 -0.93 7.78
C ALA A 31 -3.90 -1.26 8.03
N LEU A 32 -3.32 -0.75 9.12
CA LEU A 32 -1.93 -1.03 9.49
C LEU A 32 -1.74 -2.47 9.95
N ASP A 33 -2.64 -3.01 10.77
CA ASP A 33 -2.61 -4.42 11.19
C ASP A 33 -2.61 -5.32 9.94
N TYR A 34 -3.50 -5.05 8.97
CA TYR A 34 -3.53 -5.79 7.70
C TYR A 34 -2.20 -5.74 6.94
N VAL A 35 -1.59 -4.56 6.83
CA VAL A 35 -0.30 -4.39 6.14
C VAL A 35 0.82 -5.12 6.89
N PHE A 36 0.87 -5.03 8.22
CA PHE A 36 1.90 -5.69 9.01
C PHE A 36 1.75 -7.21 9.07
N ASP A 37 0.52 -7.72 9.08
CA ASP A 37 0.25 -9.17 9.00
C ASP A 37 0.74 -9.74 7.66
N ASP A 38 0.55 -9.02 6.56
CA ASP A 38 1.00 -9.44 5.22
C ASP A 38 2.54 -9.32 5.06
N LEU A 39 3.15 -8.41 5.81
CA LEU A 39 4.60 -8.16 5.83
C LEU A 39 5.32 -8.89 6.97
N GLU A 40 4.68 -9.84 7.64
CA GLU A 40 5.25 -10.53 8.79
C GLU A 40 6.57 -11.25 8.41
N GLY A 41 7.67 -10.85 9.05
CA GLY A 41 9.00 -11.41 8.79
C GLY A 41 9.81 -10.66 7.73
N GLU A 42 9.24 -9.65 7.06
CA GLU A 42 9.91 -8.86 6.03
C GLU A 42 10.62 -7.62 6.59
N VAL A 43 11.74 -7.26 5.96
CA VAL A 43 12.38 -5.95 6.21
C VAL A 43 11.74 -4.93 5.28
N VAL A 44 11.09 -3.93 5.87
CA VAL A 44 10.30 -2.94 5.12
C VAL A 44 10.87 -1.53 5.30
N GLU A 45 10.86 -0.75 4.23
CA GLU A 45 11.05 0.70 4.29
C GLU A 45 9.69 1.37 4.42
N LEU A 46 9.56 2.24 5.42
CA LEU A 46 8.38 3.09 5.61
C LEU A 46 8.75 4.53 5.28
N TYR A 47 8.02 5.12 4.34
CA TYR A 47 8.14 6.55 4.04
C TYR A 47 6.77 7.17 3.75
N LYS A 48 6.72 8.50 3.79
CA LYS A 48 5.55 9.28 3.41
C LYS A 48 5.85 9.98 2.10
N ASP A 49 4.99 9.80 1.10
CA ASP A 49 5.21 10.39 -0.21
C ASP A 49 4.75 11.86 -0.28
N SER A 50 4.94 12.49 -1.44
CA SER A 50 4.55 13.87 -1.71
C SER A 50 3.03 14.11 -1.70
N PHE A 51 2.22 13.05 -1.87
CA PHE A 51 0.76 13.07 -1.78
C PHE A 51 0.26 12.85 -0.35
N GLY A 52 1.18 12.62 0.59
CA GLY A 52 0.88 12.41 2.00
C GLY A 52 0.39 11.00 2.34
N ARG A 53 0.59 10.03 1.45
CA ARG A 53 0.28 8.61 1.62
C ARG A 53 1.41 7.92 2.39
N TYR A 54 1.09 6.91 3.19
CA TYR A 54 2.10 6.08 3.84
C TYR A 54 2.43 4.91 2.91
N VAL A 55 3.71 4.73 2.59
CA VAL A 55 4.18 3.69 1.68
C VAL A 55 5.08 2.73 2.44
N PHE A 56 4.75 1.44 2.38
CA PHE A 56 5.56 0.34 2.89
C PHE A 56 6.14 -0.43 1.71
N ARG A 57 7.47 -0.46 1.61
CA ARG A 57 8.19 -1.15 0.54
C ARG A 57 9.04 -2.29 1.14
N PRO A 58 8.73 -3.57 0.88
CA PRO A 58 9.58 -4.69 1.28
C PRO A 58 10.93 -4.61 0.55
N LYS A 59 12.02 -4.93 1.24
CA LYS A 59 13.37 -4.93 0.65
C LYS A 59 13.73 -6.21 -0.11
N ASN A 60 12.96 -7.29 0.11
CA ASN A 60 13.34 -8.65 -0.27
C ASN A 60 12.35 -9.36 -1.19
N TYR A 61 11.27 -8.71 -1.64
CA TYR A 61 10.42 -9.32 -2.65
C TYR A 61 11.17 -9.37 -3.99
N ASP A 62 11.11 -10.53 -4.64
CA ASP A 62 11.84 -10.99 -5.82
C ASP A 62 12.38 -9.89 -6.77
N GLU A 63 13.56 -10.14 -7.35
CA GLU A 63 14.28 -9.21 -8.26
C GLU A 63 13.45 -8.69 -9.45
N TYR A 64 12.29 -9.28 -9.71
CA TYR A 64 11.37 -8.98 -10.82
C TYR A 64 10.25 -7.99 -10.47
N TYR A 65 9.79 -7.92 -9.20
CA TYR A 65 8.65 -7.07 -8.80
C TYR A 65 8.92 -6.31 -7.50
N ASP A 66 8.86 -4.97 -7.53
CA ASP A 66 8.79 -4.16 -6.31
C ASP A 66 7.32 -4.07 -5.85
N ILE A 67 6.99 -4.62 -4.69
CA ILE A 67 5.65 -4.48 -4.11
C ILE A 67 5.61 -3.26 -3.17
N GLU A 68 4.57 -2.44 -3.24
CA GLU A 68 4.33 -1.34 -2.34
C GLU A 68 2.93 -1.40 -1.73
N TYR A 69 2.85 -1.20 -0.41
CA TYR A 69 1.58 -1.02 0.28
C TYR A 69 1.38 0.47 0.53
N ILE A 70 0.37 1.04 -0.10
CA ILE A 70 0.04 2.46 -0.02
C ILE A 70 -1.21 2.61 0.86
N VAL A 71 -1.05 3.23 2.02
CA VAL A 71 -2.16 3.54 2.93
C VAL A 71 -2.58 4.99 2.73
N GLU A 72 -3.81 5.17 2.26
CA GLU A 72 -4.45 6.45 2.01
C GLU A 72 -5.56 6.69 3.03
N ILE A 73 -5.52 7.83 3.71
CA ILE A 73 -6.54 8.21 4.69
C ILE A 73 -7.51 9.19 4.01
N SER A 74 -8.66 8.69 3.56
CA SER A 74 -9.71 9.56 3.03
C SER A 74 -10.61 10.08 4.15
N ARG A 75 -10.52 11.40 4.38
CA ARG A 75 -11.45 12.12 5.27
C ARG A 75 -12.74 12.55 4.58
N ASN A 76 -12.76 12.54 3.24
CA ASN A 76 -13.89 12.93 2.41
C ASN A 76 -14.23 11.79 1.44
N CYS A 77 -15.21 10.96 1.80
CA CYS A 77 -15.91 10.16 0.80
C CYS A 77 -16.78 11.10 -0.04
N GLN A 78 -16.32 11.49 -1.23
CA GLN A 78 -17.23 11.56 -2.36
C GLN A 78 -17.03 10.27 -3.13
N ILE A 79 -18.00 9.37 -2.97
CA ILE A 79 -18.18 8.25 -3.89
C ILE A 79 -18.67 8.92 -5.17
N GLU A 80 -17.85 8.95 -6.22
CA GLU A 80 -18.38 9.18 -7.56
C GLU A 80 -19.17 7.92 -7.93
N LEU A 81 -20.49 8.12 -8.13
CA LEU A 81 -21.45 7.12 -8.59
C LEU A 81 -21.32 6.91 -10.10
#